data_AF-A0A357JF08-F1
#
_entry.id   AF-A0A357JF08-F1
#
_cell.length_a   1.000
_cell.length_b   1.000
_cell.length_c   1.000
_cell.angle_alpha   90.00
_cell.angle_beta   90.00
_cell.angle_gamma   90.00
#
_symmetry.space_group_name_H-M   'P 1'
#
loop_
_entity.id
_entity.type
_entity.pdbx_description
1 polymer ?
#
loop_
_entity_poly.entity_id
_entity_poly.type
_entity_poly.pdbx_seq_one_letter_code
_entity_poly.pdbx_strand_id
1 'polypeptide(L)'
;ITLISFGILIIGKYKLLDNLIKIIIIVLTLSTIIAVGAAIFNTTKTYSFQQVFPQGTLEIGFLIAFLGWMPAPLDISAWHSLWAIEKQKGVDKKFDTKQAILDFNIGYVSTIFLAFCFLGLGALVMYQSGSEFSNKPGVFAQQIISLYTENLGGKFSIFVAIAAFTTMFSTTLTTLDASPRAMAKTTELLLDKPSKKYYIFWMVLLALGTIIILSYFTSNMIQMIKIATILSFLTAPFYAIANFILISSKHTPKEWHPSMEMKILSYLGIVFLISFSIWYLMNL
;
A
#
# COMPACT_ATOMS: atom_id res chain seq x y z
N ILE A 1 -0.86 -14.11 -10.56
CA ILE A 1 -1.01 -13.67 -9.15
C ILE A 1 -2.49 -13.70 -8.73
N THR A 2 -3.37 -12.92 -9.35
CA THR A 2 -4.81 -12.81 -8.98
C THR A 2 -5.52 -14.15 -8.80
N LEU A 3 -5.39 -15.09 -9.75
CA LEU A 3 -6.02 -16.41 -9.65
C LEU A 3 -5.50 -17.25 -8.47
N ILE A 4 -4.20 -17.15 -8.17
CA ILE A 4 -3.58 -17.85 -7.04
C ILE A 4 -4.10 -17.25 -5.73
N SER A 5 -4.08 -15.92 -5.61
CA SER A 5 -4.63 -15.20 -4.46
C SER A 5 -6.10 -15.53 -4.24
N PHE A 6 -6.90 -15.58 -5.30
CA PHE A 6 -8.30 -15.98 -5.27
C PHE A 6 -8.49 -17.40 -4.71
N GLY A 7 -7.71 -18.37 -5.22
CA GLY A 7 -7.74 -19.75 -4.72
C GLY A 7 -7.39 -19.86 -3.23
N ILE A 8 -6.34 -19.15 -2.80
CA ILE A 8 -5.93 -19.08 -1.39
C ILE A 8 -7.07 -18.57 -0.51
N LEU A 9 -7.73 -17.49 -0.92
CA LEU A 9 -8.80 -16.87 -0.13
C LEU A 9 -10.08 -17.70 -0.09
N ILE A 10 -10.41 -18.45 -1.14
CA ILE A 10 -11.55 -19.38 -1.13
C ILE A 10 -11.30 -20.55 -0.17
N ILE A 11 -10.11 -21.15 -0.23
CA ILE A 11 -9.78 -22.35 0.54
C ILE A 11 -9.56 -22.01 2.01
N GLY A 12 -8.66 -21.06 2.27
CA GLY A 12 -8.15 -20.81 3.62
C GLY A 12 -8.70 -19.58 4.32
N LYS A 13 -9.48 -18.75 3.60
CA LYS A 13 -10.13 -17.52 4.11
C LYS A 13 -9.12 -16.63 4.86
N TYR A 14 -9.61 -15.89 5.85
CA TYR A 14 -8.79 -14.96 6.63
C TYR A 14 -7.66 -15.64 7.42
N LYS A 15 -7.85 -16.87 7.92
CA LYS A 15 -6.81 -17.57 8.71
C LYS A 15 -5.57 -17.89 7.88
N LEU A 16 -5.76 -18.37 6.65
CA LEU A 16 -4.63 -18.62 5.75
C LEU A 16 -3.97 -17.31 5.32
N LEU A 17 -4.76 -16.27 5.05
CA LEU A 17 -4.25 -14.94 4.77
C LEU A 17 -3.34 -14.42 5.90
N ASP A 18 -3.82 -14.42 7.15
CA ASP A 18 -3.07 -13.90 8.30
C ASP A 18 -1.71 -14.61 8.48
N ASN A 19 -1.68 -15.93 8.33
CA ASN A 19 -0.43 -16.70 8.41
C ASN A 19 0.49 -16.45 7.22
N LEU A 20 -0.05 -16.37 6.01
CA LEU A 20 0.74 -16.17 4.80
C LEU A 20 1.36 -14.77 4.77
N ILE A 21 0.63 -13.73 5.18
CA ILE A 21 1.14 -12.36 5.23
C ILE A 21 2.33 -12.23 6.17
N LYS A 22 2.34 -12.93 7.31
CA LYS A 22 3.51 -12.99 8.21
C LYS A 22 4.74 -13.55 7.51
N ILE A 23 4.58 -14.66 6.79
CA ILE A 23 5.67 -15.29 6.03
C ILE A 23 6.16 -14.35 4.92
N ILE A 24 5.23 -13.76 4.17
CA ILE A 24 5.50 -12.81 3.09
C ILE A 24 6.31 -11.61 3.61
N ILE A 25 5.91 -11.02 4.73
CA ILE A 25 6.62 -9.87 5.32
C ILE A 25 8.03 -10.25 5.75
N ILE A 26 8.23 -11.43 6.34
CA ILE A 26 9.56 -11.92 6.72
C ILE A 26 10.44 -12.10 5.46
N VAL A 27 9.93 -12.78 4.44
CA VAL A 27 10.65 -13.01 3.18
C VAL A 27 10.99 -11.69 2.50
N LEU A 28 10.02 -10.77 2.42
CA LEU A 28 10.21 -9.43 1.87
C LEU A 28 11.28 -8.66 2.63
N THR A 29 11.22 -8.69 3.96
CA THR A 29 12.17 -7.95 4.82
C THR A 29 13.58 -8.48 4.66
N LEU A 30 13.76 -9.80 4.75
CA LEU A 30 15.08 -10.42 4.60
C LEU A 30 15.66 -10.19 3.20
N SER A 31 14.87 -10.39 2.14
CA SER A 31 15.33 -10.16 0.77
C SER A 31 15.69 -8.69 0.52
N THR A 32 14.92 -7.76 1.08
CA THR A 32 15.19 -6.32 0.95
C THR A 32 16.46 -5.91 1.70
N ILE A 33 16.66 -6.40 2.94
CA ILE A 33 17.89 -6.14 3.71
C ILE A 33 19.11 -6.69 2.98
N ILE A 34 19.04 -7.91 2.45
CA ILE A 34 20.14 -8.52 1.68
C ILE A 34 20.44 -7.67 0.43
N ALA A 35 19.41 -7.23 -0.29
CA ALA A 35 19.57 -6.38 -1.48
C ALA A 35 20.22 -5.02 -1.14
N VAL A 36 19.78 -4.36 -0.08
CA VAL A 36 20.37 -3.09 0.38
C VAL A 36 21.80 -3.28 0.82
N GLY A 37 22.08 -4.33 1.60
CA GLY A 37 23.45 -4.65 2.03
C GLY A 37 24.37 -4.85 0.82
N ALA A 38 23.94 -5.65 -0.16
CA ALA A 38 24.68 -5.84 -1.40
C ALA A 38 24.90 -4.53 -2.17
N ALA A 39 23.89 -3.66 -2.23
CA ALA A 39 23.99 -2.36 -2.90
C ALA A 39 25.01 -1.44 -2.20
N ILE A 40 25.02 -1.42 -0.87
CA ILE A 40 25.97 -0.62 -0.08
C ILE A 40 27.40 -1.12 -0.30
N PHE A 41 27.63 -2.43 -0.30
CA PHE A 41 28.98 -2.99 -0.45
C PHE A 41 29.51 -2.96 -1.89
N ASN A 42 28.63 -2.88 -2.90
CA ASN A 42 29.04 -2.82 -4.31
C ASN A 42 29.10 -1.39 -4.87
N THR A 43 28.59 -0.38 -4.16
CA THR A 43 28.58 0.99 -4.68
C THR A 43 29.98 1.62 -4.59
N THR A 44 30.45 2.19 -5.70
CA THR A 44 31.67 3.01 -5.75
C THR A 44 31.34 4.52 -5.70
N LYS A 45 30.06 4.86 -5.69
CA LYS A 45 29.57 6.25 -5.68
C LYS A 45 29.70 6.84 -4.28
N THR A 46 30.16 8.07 -4.20
CA THR A 46 30.11 8.88 -2.97
C THR A 46 28.78 9.63 -2.93
N TYR A 47 28.11 9.61 -1.77
CA TYR A 47 26.84 10.29 -1.57
C TYR A 47 27.05 11.49 -0.65
N SER A 48 26.49 12.63 -1.04
CA SER A 48 26.42 13.79 -0.15
C SER A 48 25.16 13.69 0.71
N PHE A 49 25.33 13.82 2.02
CA PHE A 49 24.24 13.98 2.98
C PHE A 49 23.88 15.46 3.18
N GLN A 50 24.38 16.35 2.32
CA GLN A 50 24.00 17.75 2.36
C GLN A 50 22.50 17.87 2.07
N GLN A 51 21.80 18.51 2.99
CA GLN A 51 20.38 18.77 2.83
C GLN A 51 20.16 19.69 1.63
N VAL A 52 19.34 19.24 0.68
CA VAL A 52 18.90 20.04 -0.45
C VAL A 52 17.42 20.36 -0.24
N PHE A 53 17.11 21.65 -0.05
CA PHE A 53 15.73 22.10 -0.08
C PHE A 53 15.27 22.26 -1.54
N PRO A 54 14.05 21.81 -1.89
CA PRO A 54 13.50 22.05 -3.22
C PRO A 54 13.31 23.57 -3.40
N GLN A 55 13.99 24.16 -4.38
CA GLN A 55 13.95 25.62 -4.60
C GLN A 55 13.10 26.01 -5.82
N GLY A 56 12.92 25.11 -6.79
CA GLY A 56 12.18 25.39 -8.02
C GLY A 56 10.76 24.84 -8.01
N THR A 57 9.94 25.38 -8.90
CA THR A 57 8.55 24.97 -9.12
C THR A 57 8.44 23.48 -9.48
N LEU A 58 9.43 22.94 -10.19
CA LEU A 58 9.45 21.53 -10.60
C LEU A 58 9.66 20.60 -9.39
N GLU A 59 10.65 20.90 -8.55
CA GLU A 59 11.00 20.10 -7.38
C GLU A 59 9.91 20.19 -6.31
N ILE A 60 9.37 21.38 -6.09
CA ILE A 60 8.23 21.60 -5.19
C ILE A 60 7.00 20.87 -5.73
N GLY A 61 6.70 20.99 -7.03
CA GLY A 61 5.60 20.29 -7.68
C GLY A 61 5.73 18.77 -7.61
N PHE A 62 6.94 18.23 -7.77
CA PHE A 62 7.23 16.81 -7.58
C PHE A 62 7.03 16.37 -6.13
N LEU A 63 7.55 17.13 -5.15
CA LEU A 63 7.41 16.77 -3.73
C LEU A 63 5.94 16.78 -3.30
N ILE A 64 5.20 17.79 -3.76
CA ILE A 64 3.75 17.90 -3.64
C ILE A 64 3.09 16.65 -4.26
N ALA A 65 3.34 16.35 -5.53
CA ALA A 65 2.78 15.17 -6.20
C ALA A 65 3.15 13.86 -5.49
N PHE A 66 4.38 13.69 -5.04
CA PHE A 66 4.86 12.53 -4.30
C PHE A 66 4.11 12.33 -2.99
N LEU A 67 3.87 13.40 -2.22
CA LEU A 67 3.03 13.36 -1.01
C LEU A 67 1.58 13.00 -1.36
N GLY A 68 1.05 13.55 -2.45
CA GLY A 68 -0.29 13.25 -2.96
C GLY A 68 -0.44 11.84 -3.55
N TRP A 69 0.65 11.14 -3.88
CA TRP A 69 0.60 9.76 -4.39
C TRP A 69 0.45 8.71 -3.29
N MET A 70 0.49 9.09 -2.01
CA MET A 70 0.31 8.20 -0.85
C MET A 70 -0.99 8.45 -0.04
N PRO A 71 -2.20 8.46 -0.63
CA PRO A 71 -3.47 8.48 0.11
C PRO A 71 -3.95 7.07 0.51
N ALA A 72 -3.17 6.03 0.21
CA ALA A 72 -3.41 4.66 0.65
C ALA A 72 -3.71 4.45 2.15
N PRO A 73 -3.48 5.36 3.12
CA PRO A 73 -3.81 5.07 4.52
C PRO A 73 -5.30 5.13 4.90
N LEU A 74 -6.17 5.83 4.17
CA LEU A 74 -7.44 6.27 4.76
C LEU A 74 -8.58 5.25 4.63
N ASP A 75 -8.66 4.52 3.52
CA ASP A 75 -9.60 3.39 3.34
C ASP A 75 -9.13 2.11 4.06
N ILE A 76 -7.82 1.95 4.25
CA ILE A 76 -7.20 0.84 5.00
C ILE A 76 -7.66 0.78 6.47
N SER A 77 -8.07 1.90 7.07
CA SER A 77 -8.66 1.92 8.42
C SER A 77 -9.88 0.99 8.57
N ALA A 78 -10.74 0.95 7.55
CA ALA A 78 -11.90 0.06 7.51
C ALA A 78 -11.45 -1.41 7.35
N TRP A 79 -10.39 -1.64 6.58
CA TRP A 79 -9.82 -2.98 6.38
C TRP A 79 -9.25 -3.54 7.68
N HIS A 80 -8.45 -2.75 8.39
CA HIS A 80 -7.92 -3.12 9.72
C HIS A 80 -9.05 -3.42 10.71
N SER A 81 -10.10 -2.61 10.72
CA SER A 81 -11.26 -2.85 11.60
C SER A 81 -11.94 -4.19 11.30
N LEU A 82 -12.15 -4.49 10.02
CA LEU A 82 -12.76 -5.76 9.60
C LEU A 82 -11.85 -6.96 9.87
N TRP A 83 -10.55 -6.84 9.65
CA TRP A 83 -9.59 -7.90 9.95
C TRP A 83 -9.42 -8.13 11.44
N ALA A 84 -9.44 -7.09 12.27
CA ALA A 84 -9.45 -7.22 13.73
C ALA A 84 -10.64 -8.06 14.20
N ILE A 85 -11.83 -7.79 13.64
CA ILE A 85 -13.04 -8.57 13.90
C ILE A 85 -12.88 -10.03 13.44
N GLU A 86 -12.34 -10.27 12.25
CA GLU A 86 -12.14 -11.64 11.74
C GLU A 86 -11.07 -12.41 12.51
N LYS A 87 -10.01 -11.74 12.97
CA LYS A 87 -8.97 -12.28 13.85
C LYS A 87 -9.57 -12.70 15.17
N GLN A 88 -10.41 -11.85 15.77
CA GLN A 88 -11.13 -12.15 17.00
C GLN A 88 -12.06 -13.37 16.85
N LYS A 89 -12.77 -13.48 15.72
CA LYS A 89 -13.71 -14.59 15.46
C LYS A 89 -13.01 -15.92 15.15
N GLY A 90 -11.93 -15.89 14.37
CA GLY A 90 -11.40 -17.07 13.69
C GLY A 90 -9.97 -17.48 14.06
N VAL A 91 -9.19 -16.61 14.70
CA VAL A 91 -7.76 -16.84 14.98
C VAL A 91 -7.49 -16.80 16.48
N ASP A 92 -7.85 -15.70 17.15
CA ASP A 92 -7.62 -15.51 18.58
C ASP A 92 -8.80 -14.80 19.24
N LYS A 93 -9.60 -15.52 20.03
CA LYS A 93 -10.77 -14.95 20.74
C LYS A 93 -10.40 -13.90 21.79
N LYS A 94 -9.14 -13.86 22.23
CA LYS A 94 -8.64 -12.86 23.19
C LYS A 94 -8.14 -11.59 22.51
N PHE A 95 -8.20 -11.53 21.17
CA PHE A 95 -7.80 -10.35 20.42
C PHE A 95 -8.66 -9.14 20.82
N ASP A 96 -7.99 -8.10 21.33
CA ASP A 96 -8.60 -6.88 21.84
C ASP A 96 -7.99 -5.63 21.18
N THR A 97 -8.50 -4.46 21.53
CA THR A 97 -8.05 -3.17 20.98
C THR A 97 -6.57 -2.91 21.27
N LYS A 98 -6.05 -3.30 22.43
CA LYS A 98 -4.64 -3.07 22.78
C LYS A 98 -3.72 -3.91 21.90
N GLN A 99 -4.09 -5.17 21.67
CA GLN A 99 -3.38 -6.04 20.74
C GLN A 99 -3.47 -5.54 19.30
N ALA A 100 -4.62 -5.01 18.87
CA ALA A 100 -4.77 -4.42 17.54
C ALA A 100 -3.86 -3.20 17.34
N ILE A 101 -3.75 -2.33 18.34
CA ILE A 101 -2.84 -1.17 18.32
C ILE A 101 -1.38 -1.63 18.30
N LEU A 102 -1.02 -2.64 19.09
CA LEU A 102 0.34 -3.20 19.09
C LEU A 102 0.71 -3.79 17.72
N ASP A 103 -0.19 -4.60 17.14
CA ASP A 103 -0.03 -5.21 15.81
C ASP A 103 0.16 -4.13 14.73
N PHE A 104 -0.67 -3.08 14.77
CA PHE A 104 -0.54 -1.91 13.91
C PHE A 104 0.81 -1.21 14.08
N ASN A 105 1.24 -0.93 15.32
CA ASN A 105 2.50 -0.23 15.59
C ASN A 105 3.72 -1.02 15.09
N ILE A 106 3.74 -2.35 15.29
CA ILE A 106 4.82 -3.21 14.77
C ILE A 106 4.84 -3.16 13.25
N GLY A 107 3.68 -3.29 12.60
CA GLY A 107 3.56 -3.19 11.14
C GLY A 107 3.99 -1.82 10.63
N TYR A 108 3.60 -0.75 11.31
CA TYR A 108 3.91 0.62 10.93
C TYR A 108 5.41 0.92 11.02
N VAL A 109 6.07 0.56 12.12
CA VAL A 109 7.53 0.71 12.29
C VAL A 109 8.29 -0.13 11.26
N SER A 110 7.85 -1.37 11.04
CA SER A 110 8.45 -2.25 10.02
C SER A 110 8.33 -1.64 8.61
N THR A 111 7.19 -1.01 8.32
CA THR A 111 6.95 -0.32 7.04
C THR A 111 7.86 0.89 6.87
N ILE A 112 8.06 1.70 7.91
CA ILE A 112 9.01 2.82 7.90
C ILE A 112 10.43 2.32 7.61
N PHE A 113 10.86 1.26 8.29
CA PHE A 113 12.17 0.66 8.07
C PHE A 113 12.35 0.21 6.61
N LEU A 114 11.38 -0.51 6.06
CA LEU A 114 11.41 -0.95 4.66
C LEU A 114 11.37 0.23 3.67
N ALA A 115 10.64 1.30 3.99
CA ALA A 115 10.61 2.50 3.16
C ALA A 115 12.01 3.12 3.02
N PHE A 116 12.78 3.21 4.11
CA PHE A 116 14.18 3.64 4.05
C PHE A 116 15.06 2.69 3.25
N CYS A 117 14.84 1.37 3.36
CA CYS A 117 15.55 0.39 2.54
C CYS A 117 15.27 0.59 1.04
N PHE A 118 14.00 0.73 0.63
CA PHE A 118 13.65 0.96 -0.78
C PHE A 118 14.13 2.31 -1.30
N LEU A 119 14.08 3.36 -0.48
CA LEU A 119 14.67 4.65 -0.80
C LEU A 119 16.18 4.52 -1.02
N GLY A 120 16.86 3.75 -0.16
CA GLY A 120 18.28 3.41 -0.30
C GLY A 120 18.57 2.69 -1.61
N LEU A 121 17.79 1.66 -1.98
CA LEU A 121 17.96 0.99 -3.27
C LEU A 121 17.75 1.94 -4.46
N GLY A 122 16.74 2.81 -4.39
CA GLY A 122 16.52 3.86 -5.37
C GLY A 122 17.74 4.77 -5.53
N ALA A 123 18.31 5.23 -4.42
CA ALA A 123 19.50 6.08 -4.43
C ALA A 123 20.77 5.36 -4.91
N LEU A 124 20.97 4.11 -4.51
CA LEU A 124 22.19 3.35 -4.78
C LEU A 124 22.24 2.77 -6.21
N VAL A 125 21.08 2.35 -6.72
CA VAL A 125 20.98 1.57 -7.96
C VAL A 125 20.31 2.35 -9.09
N MET A 126 19.24 3.10 -8.80
CA MET A 126 18.42 3.76 -9.84
C MET A 126 18.83 5.20 -10.11
N TYR A 127 19.23 5.94 -9.06
CA TYR A 127 19.57 7.35 -9.20
C TYR A 127 20.83 7.52 -10.07
N GLN A 128 20.72 8.40 -11.07
CA GLN A 128 21.75 8.65 -12.08
C GLN A 128 22.19 7.39 -12.87
N SER A 129 21.31 6.39 -13.04
CA SER A 129 21.62 5.23 -13.89
C SER A 129 21.54 5.54 -15.39
N GLY A 130 20.91 6.66 -15.78
CA GLY A 130 20.64 7.01 -17.17
C GLY A 130 19.59 6.12 -17.85
N SER A 131 18.94 5.22 -17.09
CA SER A 131 17.95 4.28 -17.62
C SER A 131 16.58 4.95 -17.78
N GLU A 132 16.02 4.90 -18.98
CA GLU A 132 14.62 5.23 -19.22
C GLU A 132 13.75 3.97 -19.10
N PHE A 133 12.73 4.05 -18.25
CA PHE A 133 11.82 2.94 -18.01
C PHE A 133 10.69 2.90 -19.03
N SER A 134 10.40 1.71 -19.55
CA SER A 134 9.35 1.49 -20.52
C SER A 134 7.96 1.64 -19.91
N ASN A 135 7.01 2.16 -20.69
CA ASN A 135 5.59 2.23 -20.32
C ASN A 135 4.87 0.86 -20.40
N LYS A 136 5.57 -0.20 -20.84
CA LYS A 136 5.03 -1.56 -20.92
C LYS A 136 5.39 -2.33 -19.64
N PRO A 137 4.42 -2.89 -18.88
CA PRO A 137 4.67 -3.53 -17.59
C PRO A 137 5.72 -4.65 -17.62
N GLY A 138 5.67 -5.51 -18.65
CA GLY A 138 6.62 -6.62 -18.78
C GLY A 138 8.05 -6.15 -19.03
N VAL A 139 8.23 -5.14 -19.88
CA VAL A 139 9.54 -4.53 -20.17
C VAL A 139 10.06 -3.80 -18.95
N PHE A 140 9.20 -3.03 -18.26
CA PHE A 140 9.53 -2.35 -17.02
C PHE A 140 10.08 -3.33 -15.96
N ALA A 141 9.39 -4.45 -15.73
CA ALA A 141 9.83 -5.46 -14.77
C ALA A 141 11.20 -6.06 -15.15
N GLN A 142 11.41 -6.33 -16.43
CA GLN A 142 12.70 -6.83 -16.92
C GLN A 142 13.81 -5.78 -16.76
N GLN A 143 13.55 -4.51 -17.06
CA GLN A 143 14.51 -3.41 -16.88
C GLN A 143 14.92 -3.24 -15.42
N ILE A 144 13.98 -3.35 -14.48
CA ILE A 144 14.28 -3.36 -13.05
C ILE A 144 15.23 -4.51 -12.74
N ILE A 145 14.87 -5.76 -13.08
CA ILE A 145 15.73 -6.91 -12.76
C ILE A 145 17.13 -6.79 -13.39
N SER A 146 17.22 -6.33 -14.64
CA SER A 146 18.49 -6.10 -15.33
C SER A 146 19.34 -5.05 -14.62
N LEU A 147 18.75 -3.89 -14.27
CA LEU A 147 19.46 -2.81 -13.58
C LEU A 147 20.06 -3.29 -12.25
N TYR A 148 19.29 -4.05 -11.47
CA TYR A 148 19.79 -4.63 -10.22
C TYR A 148 20.82 -5.74 -10.48
N THR A 149 20.69 -6.51 -11.55
CA THR A 149 21.68 -7.55 -11.94
C THR A 149 23.02 -6.92 -12.32
N GLU A 150 23.00 -5.82 -13.06
CA GLU A 150 24.20 -5.09 -13.48
C GLU A 150 24.93 -4.46 -12.28
N ASN A 151 24.17 -3.87 -11.34
CA ASN A 151 24.76 -3.15 -10.21
C ASN A 151 25.12 -4.05 -9.02
N LEU A 152 24.38 -5.16 -8.80
CA LEU A 152 24.57 -6.04 -7.64
C LEU A 152 25.20 -7.39 -7.98
N GLY A 153 25.20 -7.79 -9.25
CA GLY A 153 25.60 -9.11 -9.71
C GLY A 153 24.47 -10.15 -9.68
N GLY A 154 24.56 -11.16 -10.56
CA GLY A 154 23.50 -12.14 -10.78
C GLY A 154 23.09 -12.99 -9.56
N LYS A 155 23.98 -13.14 -8.56
CA LYS A 155 23.64 -13.82 -7.30
C LYS A 155 22.72 -12.99 -6.41
N PHE A 156 22.75 -11.67 -6.53
CA PHE A 156 21.95 -10.76 -5.70
C PHE A 156 20.63 -10.34 -6.37
N SER A 157 20.55 -10.41 -7.70
CA SER A 157 19.33 -10.09 -8.45
C SER A 157 18.15 -11.01 -8.13
N ILE A 158 18.40 -12.26 -7.74
CA ILE A 158 17.35 -13.19 -7.29
C ILE A 158 16.62 -12.67 -6.04
N PHE A 159 17.34 -12.05 -5.09
CA PHE A 159 16.72 -11.49 -3.89
C PHE A 159 15.83 -10.29 -4.22
N VAL A 160 16.26 -9.46 -5.18
CA VAL A 160 15.44 -8.34 -5.68
C VAL A 160 14.19 -8.85 -6.39
N ALA A 161 14.32 -9.87 -7.25
CA ALA A 161 13.19 -10.49 -7.91
C ALA A 161 12.20 -11.09 -6.90
N ILE A 162 12.69 -11.76 -5.86
CA ILE A 162 11.87 -12.28 -4.76
C ILE A 162 11.17 -11.14 -4.01
N ALA A 163 11.89 -10.06 -3.66
CA ALA A 163 11.31 -8.90 -2.98
C ALA A 163 10.20 -8.25 -3.81
N ALA A 164 10.46 -8.00 -5.10
CA ALA A 164 9.50 -7.41 -6.03
C ALA A 164 8.26 -8.31 -6.21
N PHE A 165 8.46 -9.60 -6.47
CA PHE A 165 7.35 -10.55 -6.60
C PHE A 165 6.54 -10.65 -5.31
N THR A 166 7.20 -10.83 -4.17
CA THR A 166 6.56 -10.96 -2.85
C THR A 166 5.75 -9.72 -2.50
N THR A 167 6.27 -8.52 -2.81
CA THR A 167 5.55 -7.25 -2.63
C THR A 167 4.28 -7.22 -3.49
N MET A 168 4.39 -7.48 -4.80
CA MET A 168 3.23 -7.46 -5.70
C MET A 168 2.18 -8.52 -5.33
N PHE A 169 2.66 -9.71 -4.93
CA PHE A 169 1.82 -10.81 -4.47
C PHE A 169 1.07 -10.44 -3.18
N SER A 170 1.78 -9.86 -2.20
CA SER A 170 1.21 -9.38 -0.93
C SER A 170 0.09 -8.37 -1.16
N THR A 171 0.36 -7.35 -1.98
CA THR A 171 -0.63 -6.30 -2.29
C THR A 171 -1.85 -6.89 -2.97
N THR A 172 -1.67 -7.77 -3.96
CA THR A 172 -2.80 -8.40 -4.66
C THR A 172 -3.62 -9.26 -3.72
N LEU A 173 -2.98 -10.07 -2.88
CA LEU A 173 -3.67 -10.94 -1.93
C LEU A 173 -4.45 -10.13 -0.89
N THR A 174 -3.80 -9.11 -0.31
CA THR A 174 -4.37 -8.24 0.72
C THR A 174 -5.60 -7.50 0.19
N THR A 175 -5.48 -6.85 -0.98
CA THR A 175 -6.59 -6.08 -1.59
C THR A 175 -7.73 -6.99 -2.07
N LEU A 176 -7.42 -8.18 -2.55
CA LEU A 176 -8.43 -9.17 -2.98
C LEU A 176 -9.21 -9.79 -1.80
N ASP A 177 -8.73 -9.64 -0.57
CA ASP A 177 -9.50 -9.94 0.65
C ASP A 177 -10.24 -8.70 1.18
N ALA A 178 -9.49 -7.61 1.39
CA ALA A 178 -9.95 -6.46 2.14
C ALA A 178 -11.10 -5.73 1.46
N SER A 179 -10.94 -5.42 0.17
CA SER A 179 -11.93 -4.65 -0.58
C SER A 179 -13.25 -5.42 -0.71
N PRO A 180 -13.27 -6.71 -1.10
CA PRO A 180 -14.51 -7.49 -1.10
C PRO A 180 -15.16 -7.62 0.27
N ARG A 181 -14.37 -7.68 1.34
CA ARG A 181 -14.88 -7.74 2.72
C ARG A 181 -15.56 -6.43 3.13
N ALA A 182 -14.94 -5.29 2.82
CA ALA A 182 -15.54 -3.97 3.05
C ALA A 182 -16.82 -3.77 2.23
N MET A 183 -16.80 -4.15 0.95
CA MET A 183 -17.96 -4.04 0.06
C MET A 183 -19.08 -5.00 0.46
N ALA A 184 -18.75 -6.21 0.89
CA ALA A 184 -19.72 -7.15 1.43
C ALA A 184 -20.40 -6.57 2.68
N LYS A 185 -19.63 -6.04 3.63
CA LYS A 185 -20.20 -5.44 4.83
C LYS A 185 -21.09 -4.24 4.51
N THR A 186 -20.68 -3.41 3.55
CA THR A 186 -21.48 -2.30 3.05
C THR A 186 -22.80 -2.79 2.44
N THR A 187 -22.75 -3.85 1.63
CA THR A 187 -23.95 -4.46 1.01
C THR A 187 -24.90 -5.02 2.06
N GLU A 188 -24.38 -5.70 3.09
CA GLU A 188 -25.19 -6.20 4.21
C GLU A 188 -25.93 -5.08 4.94
N LEU A 189 -25.25 -3.95 5.18
CA LEU A 189 -25.84 -2.80 5.86
C LEU A 189 -26.89 -2.09 5.01
N LEU A 190 -26.67 -1.97 3.70
CA LEU A 190 -27.62 -1.31 2.78
C LEU A 190 -28.89 -2.15 2.53
N LEU A 191 -28.76 -3.47 2.51
CA LEU A 191 -29.87 -4.39 2.24
C LEU A 191 -30.52 -4.95 3.52
N ASP A 192 -29.97 -4.60 4.69
CA ASP A 192 -30.34 -5.16 6.00
C ASP A 192 -30.45 -6.69 6.01
N LYS A 193 -29.52 -7.35 5.32
CA LYS A 193 -29.55 -8.81 5.14
C LYS A 193 -28.14 -9.39 5.18
N PRO A 194 -27.75 -10.10 6.24
CA PRO A 194 -26.42 -10.70 6.31
C PRO A 194 -26.28 -11.85 5.31
N SER A 195 -25.17 -11.91 4.56
CA SER A 195 -24.93 -12.98 3.60
C SER A 195 -23.46 -13.17 3.27
N LYS A 196 -22.97 -14.40 3.50
CA LYS A 196 -21.63 -14.83 3.09
C LYS A 196 -21.43 -14.79 1.57
N LYS A 197 -22.50 -14.76 0.78
CA LYS A 197 -22.43 -14.71 -0.70
C LYS A 197 -21.91 -13.36 -1.20
N TYR A 198 -22.09 -12.27 -0.46
CA TYR A 198 -21.61 -10.96 -0.87
C TYR A 198 -20.10 -10.89 -0.96
N TYR A 199 -19.39 -11.52 -0.02
CA TYR A 199 -17.94 -11.59 -0.06
C TYR A 199 -17.43 -12.27 -1.34
N ILE A 200 -18.02 -13.41 -1.70
CA ILE A 200 -17.66 -14.14 -2.91
C ILE A 200 -18.01 -13.32 -4.16
N PHE A 201 -19.19 -12.70 -4.20
CA PHE A 201 -19.62 -11.84 -5.30
C PHE A 201 -18.62 -10.69 -5.55
N TRP A 202 -18.29 -9.93 -4.51
CA TRP A 202 -17.35 -8.81 -4.65
C TRP A 202 -15.93 -9.25 -4.97
N MET A 203 -15.50 -10.43 -4.49
CA MET A 203 -14.19 -10.97 -4.82
C MET A 203 -14.11 -11.39 -6.30
N VAL A 204 -15.14 -12.06 -6.82
CA VAL A 204 -15.22 -12.42 -8.23
C VAL A 204 -15.26 -11.15 -9.10
N LEU A 205 -16.09 -10.17 -8.73
CA LEU A 205 -16.18 -8.91 -9.45
C LEU A 205 -14.83 -8.17 -9.48
N LEU A 206 -14.13 -8.12 -8.34
CA LEU A 206 -12.81 -7.49 -8.24
C LEU A 206 -11.76 -8.23 -9.07
N ALA A 207 -11.73 -9.57 -9.00
CA ALA A 207 -10.78 -10.38 -9.76
C ALA A 207 -10.99 -10.22 -11.27
N LEU A 208 -12.24 -10.30 -11.74
CA LEU A 208 -12.59 -10.10 -13.15
C LEU A 208 -12.29 -8.67 -13.62
N GLY A 209 -12.71 -7.67 -12.84
CA GLY A 209 -12.43 -6.27 -13.14
C GLY A 209 -10.93 -5.99 -13.25
N THR A 210 -10.14 -6.55 -12.34
CA THR A 210 -8.67 -6.45 -12.38
C THR A 210 -8.10 -7.06 -13.66
N ILE A 211 -8.54 -8.26 -14.05
CA ILE A 211 -8.07 -8.91 -15.29
C ILE A 211 -8.45 -8.09 -16.53
N ILE A 212 -9.67 -7.54 -16.58
CA ILE A 212 -10.15 -6.70 -17.69
C ILE A 212 -9.29 -5.42 -17.80
N ILE A 213 -9.11 -4.70 -16.69
CA ILE A 213 -8.32 -3.47 -16.64
C ILE A 213 -6.87 -3.74 -17.04
N LEU A 214 -6.24 -4.77 -16.47
CA LEU A 214 -4.86 -5.12 -16.79
C LEU A 214 -4.70 -5.51 -18.26
N SER A 215 -5.67 -6.22 -18.84
CA SER A 215 -5.66 -6.59 -20.26
C SER A 215 -5.74 -5.36 -21.17
N TYR A 216 -6.56 -4.37 -20.81
CA TYR A 216 -6.70 -3.12 -21.55
C TYR A 216 -5.45 -2.22 -21.45
N PHE A 217 -4.83 -2.13 -20.26
CA PHE A 217 -3.68 -1.24 -20.01
C PHE A 217 -2.31 -1.88 -20.22
N THR A 218 -2.22 -3.06 -20.87
CA THR A 218 -0.95 -3.76 -21.14
C THR A 218 0.07 -2.92 -21.92
N SER A 219 -0.39 -1.97 -22.73
CA SER A 219 0.45 -1.08 -23.55
C SER A 219 0.73 0.28 -22.91
N ASN A 220 0.00 0.68 -21.85
CA ASN A 220 0.11 2.01 -21.25
C ASN A 220 -0.07 1.98 -19.72
N MET A 221 0.93 1.40 -19.04
CA MET A 221 0.94 1.29 -17.59
C MET A 221 0.92 2.67 -16.90
N ILE A 222 1.62 3.66 -17.46
CA ILE A 222 1.68 5.01 -16.89
C ILE A 222 0.28 5.62 -16.83
N GLN A 223 -0.53 5.47 -17.88
CA GLN A 223 -1.90 5.99 -17.87
C GLN A 223 -2.76 5.29 -16.80
N MET A 224 -2.62 3.97 -16.65
CA MET A 224 -3.33 3.21 -15.60
C MET A 224 -2.98 3.73 -14.20
N ILE A 225 -1.68 3.89 -13.91
CA ILE A 225 -1.19 4.39 -12.63
C ILE A 225 -1.71 5.82 -12.40
N LYS A 226 -1.62 6.70 -13.40
CA LYS A 226 -2.12 8.07 -13.30
C LYS A 226 -3.60 8.10 -12.91
N ILE A 227 -4.47 7.37 -13.62
CA ILE A 227 -5.91 7.33 -13.34
C ILE A 227 -6.17 6.81 -11.91
N ALA A 228 -5.52 5.70 -11.53
CA ALA A 228 -5.69 5.11 -10.20
C ALA A 228 -5.28 6.09 -9.10
N THR A 229 -4.14 6.78 -9.27
CA THR A 229 -3.64 7.74 -8.30
C THR A 229 -4.53 8.97 -8.20
N ILE A 230 -5.03 9.50 -9.32
CA ILE A 230 -5.99 10.63 -9.34
C ILE A 230 -7.23 10.28 -8.51
N LEU A 231 -7.86 9.13 -8.81
CA LEU A 231 -9.08 8.71 -8.11
C LEU A 231 -8.84 8.46 -6.62
N SER A 232 -7.73 7.79 -6.29
CA SER A 232 -7.36 7.52 -4.90
C SER A 232 -7.14 8.82 -4.11
N PHE A 233 -6.49 9.80 -4.73
CA PHE A 233 -6.24 11.08 -4.08
C PHE A 233 -7.51 11.91 -3.88
N LEU A 234 -8.36 12.02 -4.89
CA LEU A 234 -9.62 12.77 -4.80
C LEU A 234 -10.61 12.17 -3.80
N THR A 235 -10.49 10.87 -3.50
CA THR A 235 -11.32 10.20 -2.50
C THR A 235 -10.77 10.31 -1.07
N ALA A 236 -9.49 10.66 -0.91
CA ALA A 236 -8.82 10.75 0.39
C ALA A 236 -9.51 11.68 1.39
N PRO A 237 -9.93 12.92 1.05
CA PRO A 237 -10.61 13.80 2.01
C PRO A 237 -11.88 13.19 2.60
N PHE A 238 -12.65 12.46 1.79
CA PHE A 238 -13.89 11.83 2.23
C PHE A 238 -13.63 10.76 3.30
N TYR A 239 -12.62 9.91 3.08
CA TYR A 239 -12.23 8.90 4.07
C TYR A 239 -11.62 9.52 5.33
N ALA A 240 -10.83 10.59 5.20
CA ALA A 240 -10.28 11.29 6.38
C ALA A 240 -11.41 11.86 7.26
N ILE A 241 -12.37 12.56 6.65
CA ILE A 241 -13.51 13.14 7.35
C ILE A 241 -14.37 12.05 7.99
N ALA A 242 -14.71 10.99 7.24
CA ALA A 242 -15.54 9.90 7.75
C ALA A 242 -14.89 9.20 8.96
N ASN A 243 -13.59 8.90 8.88
CA ASN A 243 -12.85 8.31 9.99
C ASN A 243 -12.78 9.22 11.21
N PHE A 244 -12.49 10.50 10.99
CA PHE A 244 -12.39 11.48 12.07
C PHE A 244 -13.72 11.67 12.81
N ILE A 245 -14.83 11.74 12.06
CA ILE A 245 -16.18 11.80 12.63
C ILE A 245 -16.46 10.52 13.41
N LEU A 246 -16.20 9.34 12.83
CA LEU A 246 -16.50 8.05 13.45
C LEU A 246 -15.75 7.88 14.79
N ILE A 247 -14.44 8.10 14.81
CA ILE A 247 -13.62 7.91 16.02
C ILE A 247 -13.98 8.89 17.13
N SER A 248 -14.51 10.06 16.79
CA SER A 248 -14.95 11.09 17.74
C SER A 248 -16.45 11.01 18.08
N SER A 249 -17.18 10.06 17.50
CA SER A 249 -18.63 9.96 17.66
C SER A 249 -19.04 9.19 18.92
N LYS A 250 -20.36 9.17 19.18
CA LYS A 250 -20.99 8.34 20.23
C LYS A 250 -20.80 6.83 20.01
N HIS A 251 -20.37 6.39 18.83
CA HIS A 251 -20.18 4.97 18.50
C HIS A 251 -18.82 4.43 18.99
N THR A 252 -17.91 5.31 19.41
CA THR A 252 -16.60 4.93 19.96
C THR A 252 -16.58 5.26 21.46
N PRO A 253 -16.13 4.36 22.34
CA PRO A 253 -15.96 4.66 23.77
C PRO A 253 -15.06 5.88 23.99
N LYS A 254 -15.42 6.75 24.93
CA LYS A 254 -14.71 8.03 25.19
C LYS A 254 -13.21 7.85 25.49
N GLU A 255 -12.84 6.74 26.11
CA GLU A 255 -11.43 6.39 26.41
C GLU A 255 -10.56 6.22 25.16
N TRP A 256 -11.16 5.92 24.00
CA TRP A 256 -10.47 5.73 22.72
C TRP A 256 -10.61 6.93 21.78
N HIS A 257 -11.21 8.04 22.25
CA HIS A 257 -11.30 9.25 21.44
C HIS A 257 -9.92 9.88 21.24
N PRO A 258 -9.66 10.53 20.10
CA PRO A 258 -8.37 11.17 19.84
C PRO A 258 -8.11 12.30 20.84
N SER A 259 -6.84 12.45 21.23
CA SER A 259 -6.36 13.58 22.03
C SER A 259 -6.58 14.91 21.30
N MET A 260 -6.52 16.03 22.02
CA MET A 260 -6.68 17.35 21.40
C MET A 260 -5.61 17.61 20.33
N GLU A 261 -4.37 17.20 20.58
CA GLU A 261 -3.26 17.29 19.62
C GLU A 261 -3.55 16.50 18.34
N MET A 262 -4.03 15.25 18.48
CA MET A 262 -4.40 14.42 17.33
C MET A 262 -5.59 14.99 16.56
N LYS A 263 -6.54 15.64 17.25
CA LYS A 263 -7.65 16.35 16.59
C LYS A 263 -7.15 17.52 15.76
N ILE A 264 -6.26 18.35 16.31
CA ILE A 264 -5.64 19.47 15.58
C ILE A 264 -4.90 18.95 14.36
N LEU A 265 -4.07 17.91 14.52
CA LEU A 265 -3.35 17.28 13.41
C LEU A 265 -4.30 16.73 12.34
N SER A 266 -5.40 16.11 12.75
CA SER A 266 -6.43 15.59 11.83
C SER A 266 -7.11 16.70 11.04
N TYR A 267 -7.46 17.82 11.69
CA TYR A 267 -8.03 18.97 11.00
C TYR A 267 -7.05 19.58 9.98
N LEU A 268 -5.78 19.77 10.37
CA LEU A 268 -4.73 20.26 9.47
C LEU A 268 -4.54 19.31 8.28
N GLY A 269 -4.53 18.00 8.52
CA GLY A 269 -4.43 16.97 7.47
C GLY A 269 -5.63 16.99 6.52
N ILE A 270 -6.86 17.12 7.04
CA ILE A 270 -8.06 17.23 6.20
C ILE A 270 -8.01 18.49 5.33
N VAL A 271 -7.68 19.64 5.92
CA VAL A 271 -7.54 20.90 5.16
C VAL A 271 -6.47 20.76 4.08
N PHE A 272 -5.31 20.19 4.41
CA PHE A 272 -4.25 19.93 3.45
C PHE A 272 -4.73 19.05 2.27
N LEU A 273 -5.40 17.92 2.55
CA LEU A 273 -5.92 17.02 1.52
C LEU A 273 -6.95 17.70 0.60
N ILE A 274 -7.84 18.52 1.16
CA ILE A 274 -8.85 19.27 0.38
C ILE A 274 -8.17 20.32 -0.49
N SER A 275 -7.32 21.17 0.10
CA SER A 275 -6.64 22.24 -0.63
C SER A 275 -5.78 21.69 -1.76
N PHE A 276 -5.09 20.58 -1.50
CA PHE A 276 -4.30 19.91 -2.51
C PHE A 276 -5.18 19.28 -3.59
N SER A 277 -6.32 18.66 -3.24
CA SER A 277 -7.25 18.08 -4.24
C SER A 277 -7.76 19.15 -5.19
N ILE A 278 -8.12 20.33 -4.67
CA ILE A 278 -8.53 21.47 -5.48
C ILE A 278 -7.39 21.94 -6.37
N TRP A 279 -6.20 22.18 -5.80
CA TRP A 279 -5.03 22.59 -6.56
C TRP A 279 -4.70 21.60 -7.68
N TYR A 280 -4.72 20.30 -7.38
CA TYR A 280 -4.43 19.25 -8.33
C TYR A 280 -5.42 19.22 -9.49
N LEU A 281 -6.73 19.39 -9.22
CA LEU A 281 -7.75 19.52 -10.27
C LEU A 281 -7.60 20.77 -11.13
N MET A 282 -7.11 21.88 -10.56
CA MET A 282 -6.86 23.11 -11.29
C MET A 282 -5.62 23.06 -12.20
N ASN A 283 -4.70 22.12 -11.92
CA ASN A 283 -3.44 21.95 -12.65
C ASN A 283 -3.39 20.65 -13.46
N LEU A 284 -4.53 19.95 -13.59
CA LEU A 284 -4.68 18.74 -14.40
C LEU A 284 -4.71 19.08 -15.90
#